data_AF-A0A2H6KCT6-F1
#
_entry.id   AF-A0A2H6KCT6-F1
#
_cell.length_a   1.000
_cell.length_b   1.000
_cell.length_c   1.000
_cell.angle_alpha   90.00
_cell.angle_beta   90.00
_cell.angle_gamma   90.00
#
_symmetry.space_group_name_H-M   'P 1'
#
loop_
_entity.id
_entity.type
_entity.pdbx_description
1 polymer ?
#
loop_
_entity_poly.entity_id
_entity_poly.type
_entity_poly.pdbx_seq_one_letter_code
_entity_poly.pdbx_strand_id
1 'polypeptide(L)'
;MTMIGEALRLSRSSKNFNSYVFGSATAYFRRGIPVNVSESGRHYHAGHVKTVMRGNPWSERKDEVLACANRRDTSIKGILSAARREERSSSPIPAKSEGIRCGRRTKAVDLLSAPSISSCANTLVRMTGLHPYKRPAPNDAMTLRHAKNLATHAGGASEVECGPGINALCSKIEELLRVKSEQLLMLRKEFGNVSVGEVTVSQVLGGMRDIIGMNCETSLLDANKGITYRGLSIAEMLEKLPSAAPGNNCPYSEGVIWLLLTGQIPDASETKALSAELARRAYVPMHVYKVIDQLPTDVHPMTQYVVAIAALQSESKFRQVYKEKKYSKETAWRLVLDDSLDLIASNPLIVGYIYRRTFVDHTIKDGEGMTYDPELDYAANLAKLIGIDTPEFRDMMRLYIAVHADHEGGNVSAHSAHLIGSALADPYFCFAGALTGLSGPLHGLANQECLSWVKNMVDQMEGQEINVESVTKFAQETLAKGQVIPGYGHAVLRVEDPRHTAFVKFAHKNFPDDPLVKVLDICLEAIPPVLLATGKVKSPHPNVDCSTGIILSHFGIKEPDMYTVFFGISRAIGILAQLVWARALKMPIERPKSHTLDSLLEMCK
;
A
#
# COMPACT_ATOMS: atom_id res chain seq x y z
N MET A 1 28.13 -47.74 39.97
CA MET A 1 26.75 -47.31 40.23
C MET A 1 26.62 -45.91 39.64
N THR A 2 26.19 -45.80 38.37
CA THR A 2 24.80 -45.46 37.95
C THR A 2 24.39 -44.03 38.29
N MET A 3 24.18 -43.10 37.34
CA MET A 3 24.35 -43.14 35.89
C MET A 3 24.91 -41.80 35.36
N ILE A 4 25.98 -41.86 34.55
CA ILE A 4 26.38 -40.79 33.63
C ILE A 4 26.48 -41.48 32.26
N GLY A 5 25.39 -41.42 31.47
CA GLY A 5 25.29 -42.27 30.26
C GLY A 5 24.12 -42.05 29.29
N GLU A 6 23.09 -41.25 29.63
CA GLU A 6 21.86 -41.16 28.80
C GLU A 6 21.43 -39.75 28.36
N ALA A 7 22.36 -38.78 28.32
CA ALA A 7 22.08 -37.43 27.82
C ALA A 7 22.62 -37.13 26.40
N LEU A 8 23.32 -38.07 25.75
CA LEU A 8 24.03 -37.85 24.48
C LEU A 8 23.67 -38.86 23.36
N ARG A 9 22.49 -39.49 23.42
CA ARG A 9 22.03 -40.46 22.39
C ARG A 9 20.64 -40.20 21.78
N LEU A 10 20.06 -39.02 21.97
CA LEU A 10 18.76 -38.62 21.36
C LEU A 10 18.83 -37.31 20.54
N SER A 11 19.89 -37.12 19.75
CA SER A 11 19.99 -36.00 18.79
C SER A 11 20.35 -36.44 17.35
N ARG A 12 20.03 -37.68 16.95
CA ARG A 12 20.30 -38.23 15.61
C ARG A 12 19.07 -38.67 14.81
N SER A 13 17.86 -38.27 15.20
CA SER A 13 16.63 -38.54 14.44
C SER A 13 15.64 -37.37 14.44
N SER A 14 16.07 -36.21 13.94
CA SER A 14 15.16 -35.12 13.54
C SER A 14 15.73 -34.33 12.36
N LYS A 15 15.84 -34.99 11.20
CA LYS A 15 15.88 -34.27 9.91
C LYS A 15 14.50 -33.63 9.71
N ASN A 16 14.32 -32.38 10.14
CA ASN A 16 13.32 -31.42 9.66
C ASN A 16 13.43 -30.13 10.49
N PHE A 17 14.37 -29.25 10.11
CA PHE A 17 14.40 -27.85 10.52
C PHE A 17 14.98 -27.05 9.36
N ASN A 18 14.11 -26.49 8.51
CA ASN A 18 14.54 -25.55 7.47
C ASN A 18 14.58 -24.14 8.07
N SER A 19 15.73 -23.49 7.89
CA SER A 19 16.06 -22.16 8.38
C SER A 19 15.31 -21.04 7.65
N TYR A 20 14.67 -20.15 8.41
CA TYR A 20 14.30 -18.80 7.98
C TYR A 20 14.74 -17.78 9.05
N VAL A 21 16.05 -17.61 9.19
CA VAL A 21 16.68 -16.45 9.83
C VAL A 21 17.99 -16.20 9.09
N PHE A 22 18.01 -15.23 8.17
CA PHE A 22 19.28 -14.70 7.68
C PHE A 22 19.80 -13.68 8.68
N GLY A 23 20.95 -13.97 9.28
CA GLY A 23 21.60 -13.07 10.21
C GLY A 23 22.34 -11.95 9.49
N SER A 24 22.18 -10.73 9.98
CA SER A 24 23.13 -9.62 9.78
C SER A 24 23.16 -8.78 11.05
N ALA A 25 24.03 -9.17 11.97
CA ALA A 25 24.45 -8.34 13.08
C ALA A 25 25.97 -8.20 13.01
N THR A 26 26.47 -6.99 13.27
CA THR A 26 27.89 -6.58 13.20
C THR A 26 28.40 -6.15 11.81
N ALA A 27 28.03 -4.92 11.41
CA ALA A 27 28.88 -4.08 10.57
C ALA A 27 29.16 -2.77 11.32
N TYR A 28 30.44 -2.48 11.58
CA TYR A 28 30.89 -1.34 12.38
C TYR A 28 30.74 -0.01 11.64
N PHE A 29 30.46 1.07 12.38
CA PHE A 29 30.78 2.43 11.94
C PHE A 29 32.28 2.56 11.64
N ARG A 30 32.65 2.83 10.38
CA ARG A 30 33.85 3.64 10.05
C ARG A 30 33.74 4.25 8.66
N ARG A 31 34.17 5.51 8.56
CA ARG A 31 34.10 6.36 7.36
C ARG A 31 35.07 5.86 6.28
N GLY A 32 34.62 5.87 5.03
CA GLY A 32 35.47 5.81 3.84
C GLY A 32 35.19 7.01 2.94
N ILE A 33 36.10 7.98 2.90
CA ILE A 33 36.06 9.09 1.94
C ILE A 33 36.73 8.59 0.65
N PRO A 34 36.13 8.74 -0.54
CA PRO A 34 36.85 8.47 -1.79
C PRO A 34 37.90 9.56 -2.00
N VAL A 35 39.17 9.19 -1.91
CA VAL A 35 40.29 10.09 -2.24
C VAL A 35 40.57 9.96 -3.73
N ASN A 36 40.21 10.98 -4.50
CA ASN A 36 40.68 11.16 -5.87
C ASN A 36 42.11 11.70 -5.86
N VAL A 37 42.97 11.09 -6.67
CA VAL A 37 44.27 11.60 -7.11
C VAL A 37 44.24 11.39 -8.63
N SER A 38 44.36 12.40 -9.48
CA SER A 38 45.55 13.24 -9.60
C SER A 38 45.32 14.68 -10.11
N GLU A 39 46.31 15.52 -9.80
CA GLU A 39 46.81 16.64 -10.63
C GLU A 39 45.85 17.76 -11.11
N SER A 40 45.86 18.87 -10.36
CA SER A 40 46.64 20.05 -10.78
C SER A 40 46.73 21.07 -9.65
N GLY A 41 47.92 21.62 -9.42
CA GLY A 41 48.19 22.45 -8.25
C GLY A 41 47.91 23.94 -8.44
N ARG A 42 47.67 24.64 -7.31
CA ARG A 42 48.29 25.94 -7.02
C ARG A 42 48.21 26.29 -5.53
N HIS A 43 49.17 27.09 -5.08
CA HIS A 43 49.42 27.46 -3.68
C HIS A 43 48.28 28.29 -3.03
N TYR A 44 48.15 28.28 -1.70
CA TYR A 44 48.62 29.38 -0.83
C TYR A 44 48.53 29.05 0.68
N HIS A 45 49.11 29.93 1.51
CA HIS A 45 49.53 29.69 2.90
C HIS A 45 48.42 29.50 3.96
N ALA A 46 48.76 28.75 5.01
CA ALA A 46 48.12 28.85 6.33
C ALA A 46 48.65 30.08 7.10
N GLY A 47 47.77 30.76 7.83
CA GLY A 47 48.09 31.92 8.69
C GLY A 47 47.25 31.92 9.98
N HIS A 48 47.82 32.41 11.08
CA HIS A 48 47.25 32.29 12.44
C HIS A 48 46.10 33.25 12.77
N VAL A 49 45.13 32.73 13.55
CA VAL A 49 44.52 33.28 14.77
C VAL A 49 44.46 34.82 14.95
N LYS A 50 43.24 35.37 15.11
CA LYS A 50 42.94 36.30 16.24
C LYS A 50 41.45 36.51 16.52
N THR A 51 41.16 36.65 17.82
CA THR A 51 39.86 36.91 18.47
C THR A 51 39.42 38.37 18.33
N VAL A 52 38.11 38.62 18.23
CA VAL A 52 37.48 39.87 18.70
C VAL A 52 36.11 39.57 19.34
N MET A 53 35.91 40.02 20.59
CA MET A 53 34.59 40.09 21.25
C MET A 53 34.01 41.52 21.16
N ARG A 54 32.70 41.62 20.89
CA ARG A 54 31.69 42.59 21.42
C ARG A 54 30.32 41.94 21.15
N GLY A 55 29.24 42.08 21.92
CA GLY A 55 28.97 42.71 23.22
C GLY A 55 27.45 42.71 23.47
N ASN A 56 27.00 42.26 24.66
CA ASN A 56 25.59 42.16 25.13
C ASN A 56 24.96 43.56 25.44
N PRO A 57 23.75 43.75 26.07
CA PRO A 57 22.83 42.85 26.83
C PRO A 57 21.33 43.01 26.44
N TRP A 58 20.28 42.39 26.99
CA TRP A 58 19.76 42.15 28.38
C TRP A 58 18.66 41.03 28.29
N SER A 59 18.12 40.38 29.34
CA SER A 59 18.18 40.54 30.81
C SER A 59 18.09 39.17 31.52
N GLU A 60 18.44 39.13 32.81
CA GLU A 60 18.61 37.91 33.60
C GLU A 60 17.39 37.59 34.50
N ARG A 61 17.24 36.32 34.86
CA ARG A 61 17.34 35.91 36.27
C ARG A 61 17.64 34.41 36.43
N LYS A 62 18.72 34.10 37.15
CA LYS A 62 18.97 32.79 37.76
C LYS A 62 18.47 32.78 39.20
N ASP A 63 18.33 31.58 39.77
CA ASP A 63 18.95 31.10 41.04
C ASP A 63 18.22 29.80 41.49
N GLU A 64 18.72 28.84 42.30
CA GLU A 64 20.03 28.37 42.82
C GLU A 64 19.74 26.99 43.52
N VAL A 65 20.60 26.00 43.80
CA VAL A 65 22.06 25.80 43.76
C VAL A 65 22.41 24.29 43.52
N LEU A 66 23.70 23.94 43.61
CA LEU A 66 24.36 22.62 43.80
C LEU A 66 23.71 21.62 44.81
N ALA A 67 24.07 20.33 44.92
CA ALA A 67 24.75 19.33 44.06
C ALA A 67 24.72 17.92 44.73
N CYS A 68 25.08 16.87 43.98
CA CYS A 68 25.61 15.55 44.39
C CYS A 68 25.22 14.89 45.74
N ALA A 69 24.69 13.65 45.69
CA ALA A 69 25.48 12.43 45.98
C ALA A 69 24.69 11.11 45.80
N ASN A 70 25.38 10.05 45.38
CA ASN A 70 24.85 8.68 45.27
C ASN A 70 24.59 8.04 46.65
N ARG A 71 23.53 7.22 46.76
CA ARG A 71 23.55 5.94 47.51
C ARG A 71 22.59 4.92 46.88
N ARG A 72 22.93 3.64 47.03
CA ARG A 72 22.25 2.49 46.39
C ARG A 72 21.17 1.88 47.29
N ASP A 73 20.39 1.00 46.66
CA ASP A 73 19.66 -0.14 47.23
C ASP A 73 18.61 0.09 48.32
N THR A 74 17.33 -0.13 47.98
CA THR A 74 16.59 -1.25 48.60
C THR A 74 15.38 -1.68 47.75
N SER A 75 14.88 -2.88 48.04
CA SER A 75 14.10 -3.72 47.13
C SER A 75 12.58 -3.49 47.13
N ILE A 76 11.95 -3.97 46.05
CA ILE A 76 10.49 -4.17 45.94
C ILE A 76 10.05 -5.18 47.01
N LYS A 77 9.59 -4.69 48.17
CA LYS A 77 8.76 -5.42 49.15
C LYS A 77 8.14 -4.47 50.19
N GLY A 78 7.27 -3.59 49.71
CA GLY A 78 6.44 -2.70 50.55
C GLY A 78 5.34 -2.06 49.70
N ILE A 79 4.12 -1.98 50.25
CA ILE A 79 2.84 -1.56 49.61
C ILE A 79 2.00 -2.74 49.07
N LEU A 80 1.90 -3.84 49.85
CA LEU A 80 0.77 -4.79 49.80
C LEU A 80 0.56 -5.45 51.17
N SER A 81 -0.07 -4.73 52.12
CA SER A 81 -0.81 -5.30 53.27
C SER A 81 -1.28 -4.22 54.27
N ALA A 82 -2.43 -3.60 53.98
CA ALA A 82 -3.29 -3.01 55.00
C ALA A 82 -4.73 -3.06 54.47
N ALA A 83 -5.51 -4.03 54.94
CA ALA A 83 -6.84 -4.31 54.42
C ALA A 83 -7.88 -4.43 55.54
N ARG A 84 -9.03 -3.76 55.31
CA ARG A 84 -10.38 -4.03 55.86
C ARG A 84 -10.74 -3.61 57.30
N ARG A 85 -12.05 -3.34 57.41
CA ARG A 85 -12.99 -3.15 58.55
C ARG A 85 -13.30 -1.68 58.86
N GLU A 86 -14.54 -1.25 59.06
CA GLU A 86 -15.89 -1.91 59.15
C GLU A 86 -16.91 -1.15 58.24
N GLU A 87 -17.90 -1.78 57.56
CA GLU A 87 -19.28 -2.15 57.99
C GLU A 87 -20.17 -0.99 58.49
N ARG A 88 -21.49 -0.86 58.24
CA ARG A 88 -22.53 -1.52 57.37
C ARG A 88 -23.84 -0.68 57.38
N SER A 89 -24.84 -1.07 56.55
CA SER A 89 -26.29 -0.65 56.56
C SER A 89 -26.61 0.77 56.02
N SER A 90 -27.77 1.07 55.39
CA SER A 90 -28.93 0.27 54.91
C SER A 90 -29.70 1.00 53.77
N SER A 91 -30.70 0.33 53.17
CA SER A 91 -31.34 0.65 51.86
C SER A 91 -32.52 1.70 51.89
N PRO A 92 -33.47 1.81 50.91
CA PRO A 92 -33.61 2.99 50.02
C PRO A 92 -35.01 3.69 50.03
N ILE A 93 -35.36 4.51 48.97
CA ILE A 93 -36.71 5.00 48.52
C ILE A 93 -37.14 6.41 49.08
N PRO A 94 -37.88 7.33 48.38
CA PRO A 94 -37.97 7.75 46.96
C PRO A 94 -38.02 9.31 46.74
N ALA A 95 -38.62 9.78 45.62
CA ALA A 95 -38.66 11.14 45.06
C ALA A 95 -39.69 12.17 45.63
N LYS A 96 -39.69 13.39 45.02
CA LYS A 96 -40.48 14.64 45.23
C LYS A 96 -39.78 15.67 46.14
N SER A 97 -39.92 17.00 45.99
CA SER A 97 -40.58 17.87 44.98
C SER A 97 -40.10 19.33 45.15
N GLU A 98 -40.43 20.22 44.19
CA GLU A 98 -40.34 21.70 44.28
C GLU A 98 -38.93 22.32 44.42
N GLY A 99 -38.65 23.54 43.95
CA GLY A 99 -39.51 24.47 43.21
C GLY A 99 -39.22 25.93 43.53
N ILE A 100 -38.09 26.50 43.05
CA ILE A 100 -37.83 27.95 43.18
C ILE A 100 -37.58 28.57 41.80
N ARG A 101 -38.49 29.48 41.41
CA ARG A 101 -38.32 30.40 40.28
C ARG A 101 -37.57 31.66 40.73
N CYS A 102 -36.61 32.09 39.92
CA CYS A 102 -36.31 33.50 39.70
C CYS A 102 -35.82 33.63 38.25
N GLY A 103 -36.21 34.60 37.42
CA GLY A 103 -37.09 35.74 37.69
C GLY A 103 -36.82 36.88 36.70
N ARG A 104 -36.99 36.62 35.40
CA ARG A 104 -37.02 37.56 34.25
C ARG A 104 -36.17 38.85 34.32
N ARG A 105 -35.35 39.06 33.27
CA ARG A 105 -35.47 40.28 32.47
C ARG A 105 -35.21 40.04 30.99
N THR A 106 -36.26 40.18 30.20
CA THR A 106 -36.27 40.19 28.74
C THR A 106 -35.99 41.59 28.21
N LYS A 107 -35.22 41.71 27.12
CA LYS A 107 -35.52 42.65 26.03
C LYS A 107 -35.26 41.94 24.70
N ALA A 108 -36.31 41.83 23.89
CA ALA A 108 -36.20 41.48 22.50
C ALA A 108 -35.96 42.74 21.66
N VAL A 109 -35.27 42.59 20.53
CA VAL A 109 -35.47 43.42 19.35
C VAL A 109 -35.46 42.43 18.18
N ASP A 110 -36.64 42.18 17.62
CA ASP A 110 -36.81 41.39 16.40
C ASP A 110 -36.47 42.23 15.15
N LEU A 111 -36.49 41.55 14.00
CA LEU A 111 -36.43 42.08 12.63
C LEU A 111 -35.04 42.52 12.14
N LEU A 112 -34.45 41.66 11.29
CA LEU A 112 -34.09 42.09 9.94
C LEU A 112 -34.09 40.88 8.99
N SER A 113 -34.78 41.04 7.87
CA SER A 113 -34.94 40.06 6.78
C SER A 113 -33.64 39.86 5.99
N ALA A 114 -33.45 38.66 5.42
CA ALA A 114 -32.41 38.39 4.43
C ALA A 114 -32.59 39.27 3.17
N PRO A 115 -31.48 39.72 2.55
CA PRO A 115 -31.40 39.54 1.10
C PRO A 115 -30.00 39.23 0.51
N SER A 116 -30.04 38.42 -0.54
CA SER A 116 -29.14 38.37 -1.72
C SER A 116 -27.78 37.66 -1.66
N ILE A 117 -27.61 36.76 -2.64
CA ILE A 117 -26.42 35.93 -2.92
C ILE A 117 -25.42 36.77 -3.74
N SER A 118 -24.84 37.82 -3.12
CA SER A 118 -23.96 38.78 -3.82
C SER A 118 -22.66 39.13 -3.08
N SER A 119 -22.54 38.87 -1.78
CA SER A 119 -21.36 39.28 -0.99
C SER A 119 -20.20 38.27 -0.99
N CYS A 120 -20.41 36.99 -1.36
CA CYS A 120 -19.36 35.95 -1.28
C CYS A 120 -18.23 36.11 -2.32
N ALA A 121 -18.39 36.93 -3.37
CA ALA A 121 -17.39 37.06 -4.43
C ALA A 121 -16.08 37.74 -3.95
N ASN A 122 -16.16 38.69 -3.02
CA ASN A 122 -14.99 39.48 -2.60
C ASN A 122 -14.13 38.82 -1.51
N THR A 123 -14.63 37.78 -0.83
CA THR A 123 -13.87 37.07 0.20
C THR A 123 -12.87 36.08 -0.41
N LEU A 124 -13.20 35.44 -1.54
CA LEU A 124 -12.29 34.49 -2.21
C LEU A 124 -10.99 35.15 -2.72
N VAL A 125 -11.06 36.40 -3.20
CA VAL A 125 -9.91 37.13 -3.76
C VAL A 125 -8.81 37.35 -2.73
N ARG A 126 -9.15 37.44 -1.43
CA ARG A 126 -8.18 37.59 -0.34
C ARG A 126 -7.51 36.29 0.12
N MET A 127 -7.99 35.11 -0.29
CA MET A 127 -7.40 33.83 0.11
C MET A 127 -6.52 33.19 -0.98
N THR A 128 -6.64 33.61 -2.24
CA THR A 128 -5.91 33.01 -3.38
C THR A 128 -4.78 33.87 -3.95
N GLY A 129 -4.76 35.18 -3.66
CA GLY A 129 -3.72 36.10 -4.16
C GLY A 129 -3.76 36.37 -5.67
N LEU A 130 -4.81 35.95 -6.37
CA LEU A 130 -4.92 36.06 -7.83
C LEU A 130 -5.38 37.46 -8.27
N HIS A 131 -4.57 38.10 -9.11
CA HIS A 131 -4.86 39.40 -9.72
C HIS A 131 -5.93 39.26 -10.83
N PRO A 132 -6.95 40.14 -10.91
CA PRO A 132 -8.15 39.93 -11.76
C PRO A 132 -7.96 39.97 -13.29
N TYR A 133 -6.73 39.98 -13.81
CA TYR A 133 -6.43 40.15 -15.24
C TYR A 133 -5.44 39.13 -15.85
N LYS A 134 -5.18 38.01 -15.18
CA LYS A 134 -4.53 36.84 -15.82
C LYS A 134 -5.56 35.73 -16.02
N ARG A 135 -5.53 35.08 -17.20
CA ARG A 135 -6.21 33.79 -17.36
C ARG A 135 -5.61 32.81 -16.34
N PRO A 136 -6.42 32.01 -15.62
CA PRO A 136 -5.90 31.04 -14.67
C PRO A 136 -4.99 30.03 -15.39
N ALA A 137 -3.95 29.53 -14.72
CA ALA A 137 -3.25 28.35 -15.19
C ALA A 137 -4.22 27.14 -15.21
N PRO A 138 -3.97 26.07 -16.00
CA PRO A 138 -4.85 24.90 -16.00
C PRO A 138 -5.14 24.34 -14.60
N ASN A 139 -4.12 24.34 -13.73
CA ASN A 139 -4.22 23.90 -12.33
C ASN A 139 -5.15 24.81 -11.48
N ASP A 140 -5.21 26.12 -11.75
CA ASP A 140 -6.11 27.03 -11.04
C ASP A 140 -7.58 26.76 -11.41
N ALA A 141 -7.85 26.43 -12.67
CA ALA A 141 -9.20 26.11 -13.14
C ALA A 141 -9.70 24.78 -12.58
N MET A 142 -8.82 23.75 -12.51
CA MET A 142 -9.12 22.51 -11.80
C MET A 142 -9.30 22.73 -10.29
N THR A 143 -8.42 23.51 -9.65
CA THR A 143 -8.52 23.87 -8.22
C THR A 143 -9.83 24.59 -7.91
N LEU A 144 -10.27 25.54 -8.75
CA LEU A 144 -11.57 26.22 -8.61
C LEU A 144 -12.77 25.28 -8.81
N ARG A 145 -12.65 24.25 -9.66
CA ARG A 145 -13.69 23.22 -9.86
C ARG A 145 -13.73 22.24 -8.68
N HIS A 146 -12.57 21.84 -8.17
CA HIS A 146 -12.44 20.97 -7.00
C HIS A 146 -12.92 21.66 -5.71
N ALA A 147 -12.55 22.93 -5.50
CA ALA A 147 -13.06 23.75 -4.39
C ALA A 147 -14.59 23.92 -4.42
N LYS A 148 -15.21 23.96 -5.62
CA LYS A 148 -16.66 23.92 -5.77
C LYS A 148 -17.25 22.56 -5.40
N ASN A 149 -16.64 21.45 -5.81
CA ASN A 149 -17.09 20.11 -5.43
C ASN A 149 -16.99 19.88 -3.91
N LEU A 150 -15.87 20.28 -3.29
CA LEU A 150 -15.71 20.27 -1.82
C LEU A 150 -16.81 21.10 -1.12
N ALA A 151 -17.24 22.22 -1.71
CA ALA A 151 -18.32 23.05 -1.17
C ALA A 151 -19.73 22.46 -1.38
N THR A 152 -19.97 21.62 -2.40
CA THR A 152 -21.26 20.93 -2.57
C THR A 152 -21.39 19.69 -1.68
N HIS A 153 -20.28 19.03 -1.34
CA HIS A 153 -20.26 17.81 -0.52
C HIS A 153 -20.45 18.07 1.00
N ALA A 154 -20.93 19.25 1.39
CA ALA A 154 -21.33 19.57 2.77
C ALA A 154 -22.69 18.96 3.20
N GLY A 155 -23.41 18.37 2.24
CA GLY A 155 -24.57 17.52 2.48
C GLY A 155 -24.26 16.31 3.37
N GLY A 156 -25.30 15.63 3.85
CA GLY A 156 -25.12 14.40 4.65
C GLY A 156 -24.52 13.26 3.84
N ALA A 157 -24.21 12.12 4.47
CA ALA A 157 -23.71 10.91 3.80
C ALA A 157 -24.71 10.27 2.78
N SER A 158 -25.85 10.91 2.53
CA SER A 158 -26.83 10.64 1.49
C SER A 158 -26.64 11.46 0.20
N GLU A 159 -25.80 12.49 0.22
CA GLU A 159 -25.67 13.52 -0.83
C GLU A 159 -24.22 13.66 -1.33
N VAL A 160 -23.53 12.53 -1.56
CA VAL A 160 -22.32 12.56 -2.41
C VAL A 160 -22.77 12.87 -3.83
N GLU A 161 -22.23 13.93 -4.44
CA GLU A 161 -22.68 14.44 -5.74
C GLU A 161 -22.09 13.55 -6.87
N CYS A 162 -22.75 12.42 -7.08
CA CYS A 162 -22.29 11.34 -7.95
C CYS A 162 -22.62 11.60 -9.43
N GLY A 163 -21.59 11.64 -10.28
CA GLY A 163 -21.76 11.61 -11.73
C GLY A 163 -22.38 10.30 -12.23
N PRO A 164 -22.86 10.23 -13.50
CA PRO A 164 -23.57 9.06 -14.02
C PRO A 164 -22.82 7.72 -13.83
N GLY A 165 -21.49 7.71 -14.02
CA GLY A 165 -20.66 6.52 -13.80
C GLY A 165 -20.64 6.04 -12.34
N ILE A 166 -20.59 6.95 -11.36
CA ILE A 166 -20.66 6.58 -9.94
C ILE A 166 -22.06 6.04 -9.58
N ASN A 167 -23.12 6.61 -10.15
CA ASN A 167 -24.48 6.12 -9.89
C ASN A 167 -24.67 4.68 -10.41
N ALA A 168 -24.17 4.38 -11.61
CA ALA A 168 -24.14 3.02 -12.15
C ALA A 168 -23.30 2.07 -11.26
N LEU A 169 -22.06 2.46 -10.94
CA LEU A 169 -21.15 1.69 -10.08
C LEU A 169 -21.76 1.41 -8.69
N CYS A 170 -22.35 2.42 -8.05
CA CYS A 170 -23.04 2.27 -6.77
C CYS A 170 -24.23 1.31 -6.86
N SER A 171 -25.05 1.42 -7.91
CA SER A 171 -26.21 0.54 -8.12
C SER A 171 -25.79 -0.94 -8.23
N LYS A 172 -24.71 -1.21 -8.97
CA LYS A 172 -24.12 -2.55 -9.11
C LYS A 172 -23.51 -3.08 -7.80
N ILE A 173 -22.84 -2.21 -7.04
CA ILE A 173 -22.34 -2.57 -5.70
C ILE A 173 -23.52 -2.90 -4.77
N GLU A 174 -24.61 -2.13 -4.80
CA GLU A 174 -25.80 -2.37 -3.97
C GLU A 174 -26.53 -3.66 -4.35
N GLU A 175 -26.63 -3.99 -5.64
CA GLU A 175 -27.13 -5.28 -6.13
C GLU A 175 -26.37 -6.45 -5.50
N LEU A 176 -25.04 -6.48 -5.65
CA LEU A 176 -24.20 -7.54 -5.07
C LEU A 176 -24.20 -7.50 -3.52
N LEU A 177 -24.29 -6.31 -2.92
CA LEU A 177 -24.26 -6.14 -1.46
C LEU A 177 -25.48 -6.76 -0.80
N ARG A 178 -26.66 -6.74 -1.45
CA ARG A 178 -27.86 -7.44 -0.94
C ARG A 178 -27.59 -8.95 -0.82
N VAL A 179 -27.13 -9.57 -1.91
CA VAL A 179 -26.79 -11.00 -1.95
C VAL A 179 -25.70 -11.35 -0.92
N LYS A 180 -24.65 -10.55 -0.84
CA LYS A 180 -23.53 -10.77 0.10
C LYS A 180 -23.91 -10.54 1.56
N SER A 181 -24.83 -9.61 1.84
CA SER A 181 -25.37 -9.40 3.19
C SER A 181 -26.24 -10.58 3.63
N GLU A 182 -27.08 -11.11 2.74
CA GLU A 182 -27.89 -12.31 3.00
C GLU A 182 -26.99 -13.54 3.24
N GLN A 183 -25.96 -13.74 2.41
CA GLN A 183 -24.95 -14.79 2.61
C GLN A 183 -24.22 -14.66 3.96
N LEU A 184 -23.78 -13.45 4.32
CA LEU A 184 -23.09 -13.19 5.59
C LEU A 184 -24.00 -13.41 6.82
N LEU A 185 -25.28 -13.05 6.72
CA LEU A 185 -26.27 -13.30 7.77
C LEU A 185 -26.56 -14.81 7.92
N MET A 186 -26.72 -15.54 6.81
CA MET A 186 -26.89 -16.99 6.80
C MET A 186 -25.68 -17.69 7.43
N LEU A 187 -24.46 -17.38 6.96
CA LEU A 187 -23.22 -17.97 7.50
C LEU A 187 -23.07 -17.75 9.01
N ARG A 188 -23.36 -16.53 9.51
CA ARG A 188 -23.31 -16.23 10.94
C ARG A 188 -24.39 -16.96 11.75
N LYS A 189 -25.60 -17.12 11.19
CA LYS A 189 -26.75 -17.72 11.89
C LYS A 189 -26.68 -19.24 11.93
N GLU A 190 -26.31 -19.87 10.82
CA GLU A 190 -26.39 -21.33 10.63
C GLU A 190 -25.04 -22.02 10.85
N PHE A 191 -23.94 -21.35 10.48
CA PHE A 191 -22.60 -21.93 10.47
C PHE A 191 -21.60 -21.21 11.40
N GLY A 192 -22.04 -20.24 12.21
CA GLY A 192 -21.17 -19.38 13.03
C GLY A 192 -20.31 -20.10 14.09
N ASN A 193 -20.62 -21.36 14.41
CA ASN A 193 -19.85 -22.22 15.32
C ASN A 193 -19.14 -23.39 14.60
N VAL A 194 -19.18 -23.45 13.27
CA VAL A 194 -18.48 -24.50 12.51
C VAL A 194 -16.98 -24.19 12.47
N SER A 195 -16.16 -25.15 12.85
CA SER A 195 -14.70 -25.02 12.75
C SER A 195 -14.27 -25.01 11.29
N VAL A 196 -13.45 -24.02 10.93
CA VAL A 196 -12.80 -23.89 9.61
C VAL A 196 -11.32 -24.31 9.63
N GLY A 197 -10.83 -24.77 10.79
CA GLY A 197 -9.44 -25.20 10.99
C GLY A 197 -9.02 -25.16 12.46
N GLU A 198 -7.97 -25.90 12.79
CA GLU A 198 -7.32 -25.85 14.10
C GLU A 198 -6.14 -24.86 14.08
N VAL A 199 -5.82 -24.27 15.24
CA VAL A 199 -4.67 -23.36 15.40
C VAL A 199 -3.66 -24.01 16.32
N THR A 200 -2.49 -24.34 15.78
CA THR A 200 -1.38 -24.96 16.52
C THR A 200 -0.37 -23.94 17.04
N VAL A 201 0.41 -24.30 18.06
CA VAL A 201 1.52 -23.49 18.59
C VAL A 201 2.51 -23.09 17.47
N SER A 202 2.76 -23.99 16.50
CA SER A 202 3.67 -23.68 15.38
C SER A 202 3.13 -22.60 14.44
N GLN A 203 1.81 -22.42 14.33
CA GLN A 203 1.21 -21.38 13.51
C GLN A 203 1.13 -20.04 14.26
N VAL A 204 0.89 -20.08 15.58
CA VAL A 204 0.98 -18.90 16.46
C VAL A 204 2.39 -18.30 16.42
N LEU A 205 3.43 -19.14 16.59
CA LEU A 205 4.83 -18.70 16.53
C LEU A 205 5.33 -18.48 15.08
N GLY A 206 4.68 -19.11 14.10
CA GLY A 206 5.04 -19.06 12.68
C GLY A 206 4.40 -17.93 11.87
N GLY A 207 3.83 -16.91 12.53
CA GLY A 207 3.24 -15.76 11.86
C GLY A 207 1.90 -16.04 11.17
N MET A 208 1.02 -16.80 11.82
CA MET A 208 -0.31 -17.19 11.31
C MET A 208 -0.30 -18.01 10.01
N ARG A 209 0.82 -18.68 9.71
CA ARG A 209 0.95 -19.56 8.52
C ARG A 209 -0.21 -20.57 8.46
N ASP A 210 -0.84 -20.65 7.29
CA ASP A 210 -1.96 -21.53 6.98
C ASP A 210 -3.20 -21.37 7.90
N ILE A 211 -3.32 -20.27 8.66
CA ILE A 211 -4.53 -19.94 9.42
C ILE A 211 -5.51 -19.17 8.52
N ILE A 212 -6.75 -19.66 8.40
CA ILE A 212 -7.86 -18.93 7.78
C ILE A 212 -8.34 -17.84 8.74
N GLY A 213 -7.65 -16.70 8.75
CA GLY A 213 -7.86 -15.62 9.71
C GLY A 213 -8.81 -14.48 9.29
N MET A 214 -9.13 -14.35 7.99
CA MET A 214 -9.90 -13.21 7.47
C MET A 214 -10.68 -13.54 6.19
N ASN A 215 -11.58 -12.63 5.80
CA ASN A 215 -12.34 -12.67 4.56
C ASN A 215 -11.78 -11.67 3.54
N CYS A 216 -11.58 -12.15 2.31
CA CYS A 216 -11.32 -11.33 1.12
C CYS A 216 -12.41 -11.64 0.09
N GLU A 217 -13.07 -10.62 -0.45
CA GLU A 217 -14.18 -10.78 -1.40
C GLU A 217 -13.75 -10.53 -2.86
N THR A 218 -12.66 -9.79 -3.05
CA THR A 218 -12.14 -9.33 -4.35
C THR A 218 -11.39 -10.43 -5.10
N SER A 219 -10.57 -11.22 -4.42
CA SER A 219 -9.78 -12.30 -5.03
C SER A 219 -9.54 -13.51 -4.10
N LEU A 220 -9.30 -14.67 -4.71
CA LEU A 220 -9.00 -15.95 -4.04
C LEU A 220 -8.03 -16.78 -4.90
N LEU A 221 -7.04 -17.41 -4.27
CA LEU A 221 -6.02 -18.24 -4.92
C LEU A 221 -6.48 -19.71 -5.03
N ASP A 222 -6.61 -20.22 -6.26
CA ASP A 222 -6.79 -21.65 -6.53
C ASP A 222 -5.42 -22.27 -6.86
N ALA A 223 -5.04 -23.33 -6.15
CA ALA A 223 -3.74 -23.99 -6.32
C ALA A 223 -3.50 -24.56 -7.75
N ASN A 224 -4.55 -24.79 -8.53
CA ASN A 224 -4.49 -25.36 -9.88
C ASN A 224 -4.88 -24.37 -10.99
N LYS A 225 -5.47 -23.21 -10.65
CA LYS A 225 -5.87 -22.17 -11.64
C LYS A 225 -5.12 -20.84 -11.50
N GLY A 226 -4.38 -20.65 -10.40
CA GLY A 226 -3.80 -19.36 -10.05
C GLY A 226 -4.77 -18.46 -9.30
N ILE A 227 -4.39 -17.18 -9.18
CA ILE A 227 -5.26 -16.17 -8.56
C ILE A 227 -6.50 -15.93 -9.42
N THR A 228 -7.66 -15.83 -8.76
CA THR A 228 -8.93 -15.48 -9.41
C THR A 228 -9.45 -14.15 -8.88
N TYR A 229 -9.99 -13.32 -9.78
CA TYR A 229 -10.62 -12.05 -9.46
C TYR A 229 -12.12 -12.21 -9.60
N ARG A 230 -12.85 -12.13 -8.47
CA ARG A 230 -14.30 -12.41 -8.41
C ARG A 230 -14.70 -13.74 -9.07
N GLY A 231 -13.83 -14.75 -8.97
CA GLY A 231 -14.02 -16.08 -9.55
C GLY A 231 -13.58 -16.25 -11.01
N LEU A 232 -13.19 -15.18 -11.71
CA LEU A 232 -12.57 -15.27 -13.03
C LEU A 232 -11.07 -15.53 -12.88
N SER A 233 -10.53 -16.48 -13.63
CA SER A 233 -9.08 -16.63 -13.76
C SER A 233 -8.44 -15.42 -14.47
N ILE A 234 -7.13 -15.21 -14.29
CA ILE A 234 -6.41 -14.13 -14.99
C ILE A 234 -6.59 -14.20 -16.51
N ALA A 235 -6.56 -15.40 -17.11
CA ALA A 235 -6.78 -15.58 -18.55
C ALA A 235 -8.18 -15.09 -18.98
N GLU A 236 -9.23 -15.51 -18.28
CA GLU A 236 -10.60 -15.08 -18.57
C GLU A 236 -10.82 -13.58 -18.31
N MET A 237 -10.16 -13.02 -17.30
CA MET A 237 -10.23 -11.60 -16.98
C MET A 237 -9.61 -10.75 -18.09
N LEU A 238 -8.43 -11.13 -18.60
CA LEU A 238 -7.76 -10.44 -19.71
C LEU A 238 -8.51 -10.58 -21.04
N GLU A 239 -9.23 -11.68 -21.25
CA GLU A 239 -10.06 -11.92 -22.44
C GLU A 239 -11.40 -11.16 -22.42
N LYS A 240 -12.08 -11.15 -21.26
CA LYS A 240 -13.47 -10.64 -21.13
C LYS A 240 -13.55 -9.15 -20.82
N LEU A 241 -12.53 -8.55 -20.20
CA LEU A 241 -12.57 -7.11 -19.88
C LEU A 241 -12.36 -6.24 -21.13
N PRO A 242 -13.04 -5.08 -21.23
CA PRO A 242 -12.82 -4.12 -22.30
C PRO A 242 -11.34 -3.66 -22.38
N SER A 243 -10.82 -3.59 -23.60
CA SER A 243 -9.46 -3.15 -23.93
C SER A 243 -9.45 -2.20 -25.13
N ALA A 244 -8.29 -1.59 -25.41
CA ALA A 244 -8.17 -0.54 -26.43
C ALA A 244 -8.35 -1.03 -27.88
N ALA A 245 -8.21 -2.34 -28.13
CA ALA A 245 -8.46 -2.95 -29.43
C ALA A 245 -9.00 -4.39 -29.26
N PRO A 246 -9.92 -4.86 -30.12
CA PRO A 246 -10.43 -6.24 -30.04
C PRO A 246 -9.31 -7.28 -30.05
N GLY A 247 -9.36 -8.24 -29.12
CA GLY A 247 -8.32 -9.27 -28.96
C GLY A 247 -7.01 -8.77 -28.34
N ASN A 248 -6.96 -7.54 -27.83
CA ASN A 248 -5.85 -7.08 -27.01
C ASN A 248 -6.05 -7.50 -25.55
N ASN A 249 -5.22 -8.41 -25.05
CA ASN A 249 -5.26 -8.91 -23.68
C ASN A 249 -4.65 -7.93 -22.65
N CYS A 250 -4.77 -6.62 -22.92
CA CYS A 250 -4.31 -5.52 -22.07
C CYS A 250 -5.52 -4.65 -21.70
N PRO A 251 -6.38 -5.10 -20.77
CA PRO A 251 -7.64 -4.43 -20.49
C PRO A 251 -7.45 -3.09 -19.79
N TYR A 252 -8.43 -2.20 -19.95
CA TYR A 252 -8.46 -0.93 -19.23
C TYR A 252 -8.46 -1.18 -17.71
N SER A 253 -7.67 -0.42 -16.95
CA SER A 253 -7.59 -0.55 -15.49
C SER A 253 -8.94 -0.26 -14.82
N GLU A 254 -9.74 0.59 -15.44
CA GLU A 254 -11.14 0.89 -15.12
C GLU A 254 -12.02 -0.36 -15.15
N GLY A 255 -11.78 -1.26 -16.12
CA GLY A 255 -12.42 -2.57 -16.18
C GLY A 255 -12.11 -3.44 -14.96
N VAL A 256 -10.87 -3.40 -14.49
CA VAL A 256 -10.40 -4.16 -13.32
C VAL A 256 -10.95 -3.56 -12.02
N ILE A 257 -10.98 -2.22 -11.89
CA ILE A 257 -11.61 -1.50 -10.78
C ILE A 257 -13.10 -1.90 -10.68
N TRP A 258 -13.81 -1.86 -11.81
CA TRP A 258 -15.22 -2.22 -11.87
C TRP A 258 -15.46 -3.69 -11.51
N LEU A 259 -14.69 -4.62 -12.07
CA LEU A 259 -14.78 -6.04 -11.75
C LEU A 259 -14.61 -6.29 -10.25
N LEU A 260 -13.53 -5.77 -9.65
CA LEU A 260 -13.24 -6.03 -8.23
C LEU A 260 -14.28 -5.38 -7.30
N LEU A 261 -14.86 -4.24 -7.67
CA LEU A 261 -15.95 -3.62 -6.91
C LEU A 261 -17.32 -4.30 -7.08
N THR A 262 -17.67 -4.77 -8.28
CA THR A 262 -19.06 -5.19 -8.62
C THR A 262 -19.25 -6.69 -8.82
N GLY A 263 -18.18 -7.45 -9.07
CA GLY A 263 -18.28 -8.85 -9.52
C GLY A 263 -18.75 -9.03 -10.97
N GLN A 264 -18.91 -7.95 -11.74
CA GLN A 264 -19.43 -7.98 -13.11
C GLN A 264 -18.37 -7.45 -14.09
N ILE A 265 -18.41 -7.92 -15.34
CA ILE A 265 -17.66 -7.30 -16.45
C ILE A 265 -18.41 -6.03 -16.86
N PRO A 266 -17.77 -4.84 -16.89
CA PRO A 266 -18.43 -3.63 -17.36
C PRO A 266 -18.63 -3.65 -18.88
N ASP A 267 -19.67 -2.98 -19.35
CA ASP A 267 -19.77 -2.64 -20.77
C ASP A 267 -18.84 -1.45 -21.15
N ALA A 268 -18.77 -1.15 -22.45
CA ALA A 268 -17.92 -0.07 -22.96
C ALA A 268 -18.36 1.34 -22.49
N SER A 269 -19.65 1.53 -22.20
CA SER A 269 -20.20 2.79 -21.69
C SER A 269 -19.91 2.95 -20.19
N GLU A 270 -20.05 1.87 -19.41
CA GLU A 270 -19.67 1.81 -17.99
C GLU A 270 -18.16 2.07 -17.81
N THR A 271 -17.34 1.41 -18.63
CA THR A 271 -15.87 1.61 -18.64
C THR A 271 -15.52 3.07 -18.96
N LYS A 272 -16.07 3.63 -20.04
CA LYS A 272 -15.82 5.03 -20.44
C LYS A 272 -16.32 6.03 -19.39
N ALA A 273 -17.45 5.76 -18.75
CA ALA A 273 -17.98 6.60 -17.69
C ALA A 273 -17.07 6.59 -16.45
N LEU A 274 -16.45 5.45 -16.14
CA LEU A 274 -15.47 5.36 -15.05
C LEU A 274 -14.14 6.07 -15.42
N SER A 275 -13.62 5.95 -16.64
CA SER A 275 -12.43 6.71 -17.09
C SER A 275 -12.64 8.22 -16.97
N ALA A 276 -13.77 8.73 -17.45
CA ALA A 276 -14.12 10.15 -17.35
C ALA A 276 -14.29 10.63 -15.90
N GLU A 277 -14.77 9.75 -15.02
CA GLU A 277 -14.93 10.04 -13.60
C GLU A 277 -13.58 10.04 -12.85
N LEU A 278 -12.67 9.12 -13.15
CA LEU A 278 -11.30 9.16 -12.64
C LEU A 278 -10.58 10.43 -13.13
N ALA A 279 -10.70 10.78 -14.41
CA ALA A 279 -10.15 12.03 -14.94
C ALA A 279 -10.70 13.29 -14.26
N ARG A 280 -11.99 13.29 -13.85
CA ARG A 280 -12.61 14.37 -13.07
C ARG A 280 -12.05 14.48 -11.64
N ARG A 281 -11.62 13.34 -11.06
CA ARG A 281 -11.11 13.21 -9.69
C ARG A 281 -9.59 13.38 -9.57
N ALA A 282 -8.87 13.24 -10.67
CA ALA A 282 -7.40 13.29 -10.71
C ALA A 282 -6.87 14.69 -10.35
N TYR A 283 -6.71 14.92 -9.05
CA TYR A 283 -6.26 16.19 -8.48
C TYR A 283 -5.39 15.92 -7.26
N VAL A 284 -4.20 16.50 -7.24
CA VAL A 284 -3.28 16.45 -6.10
C VAL A 284 -3.11 17.88 -5.57
N PRO A 285 -3.48 18.16 -4.30
CA PRO A 285 -3.26 19.46 -3.69
C PRO A 285 -1.78 19.86 -3.67
N MET A 286 -1.51 21.14 -3.85
CA MET A 286 -0.14 21.68 -3.92
C MET A 286 0.71 21.37 -2.67
N HIS A 287 0.11 21.23 -1.49
CA HIS A 287 0.87 20.86 -0.28
C HIS A 287 1.44 19.44 -0.35
N VAL A 288 0.81 18.51 -1.08
CA VAL A 288 1.30 17.14 -1.23
C VAL A 288 2.62 17.14 -2.00
N TYR A 289 2.68 17.82 -3.15
CA TYR A 289 3.92 18.00 -3.91
C TYR A 289 4.99 18.70 -3.08
N LYS A 290 4.64 19.78 -2.36
CA LYS A 290 5.59 20.52 -1.52
C LYS A 290 6.19 19.69 -0.39
N VAL A 291 5.44 18.76 0.18
CA VAL A 291 5.96 17.82 1.20
C VAL A 291 6.94 16.82 0.57
N ILE A 292 6.66 16.29 -0.63
CA ILE A 292 7.63 15.48 -1.40
C ILE A 292 8.89 16.30 -1.69
N ASP A 293 8.74 17.58 -2.05
CA ASP A 293 9.85 18.46 -2.38
C ASP A 293 10.78 18.80 -1.21
N GLN A 294 10.31 18.66 0.04
CA GLN A 294 11.16 18.80 1.23
C GLN A 294 12.02 17.54 1.49
N LEU A 295 11.72 16.41 0.86
CA LEU A 295 12.56 15.21 0.93
C LEU A 295 13.78 15.37 0.01
N PRO A 296 14.98 14.95 0.43
CA PRO A 296 16.11 14.77 -0.49
C PRO A 296 15.71 13.94 -1.72
N THR A 297 16.27 14.26 -2.88
CA THR A 297 15.88 13.64 -4.16
C THR A 297 16.33 12.19 -4.31
N ASP A 298 17.21 11.73 -3.42
CA ASP A 298 17.72 10.35 -3.29
C ASP A 298 16.96 9.52 -2.23
N VAL A 299 15.93 10.09 -1.58
CA VAL A 299 15.06 9.30 -0.68
C VAL A 299 14.35 8.21 -1.46
N HIS A 300 14.49 6.95 -1.01
CA HIS A 300 13.88 5.78 -1.62
C HIS A 300 12.40 6.03 -2.02
N PRO A 301 12.00 5.77 -3.27
CA PRO A 301 10.76 6.30 -3.83
C PRO A 301 9.49 5.78 -3.14
N MET A 302 9.50 4.58 -2.55
CA MET A 302 8.40 4.12 -1.68
C MET A 302 8.18 5.01 -0.46
N THR A 303 9.24 5.60 0.11
CA THR A 303 9.11 6.55 1.24
C THR A 303 8.46 7.85 0.77
N GLN A 304 8.87 8.37 -0.40
CA GLN A 304 8.21 9.51 -1.03
C GLN A 304 6.72 9.22 -1.27
N TYR A 305 6.38 8.00 -1.71
CA TYR A 305 5.00 7.58 -1.98
C TYR A 305 4.14 7.46 -0.72
N VAL A 306 4.66 6.83 0.35
CA VAL A 306 3.98 6.78 1.66
C VAL A 306 3.69 8.19 2.19
N VAL A 307 4.68 9.08 2.11
CA VAL A 307 4.56 10.48 2.56
C VAL A 307 3.52 11.23 1.72
N ALA A 308 3.51 11.05 0.40
CA ALA A 308 2.54 11.67 -0.49
C ALA A 308 1.09 11.25 -0.17
N ILE A 309 0.84 9.95 0.01
CA ILE A 309 -0.50 9.44 0.35
C ILE A 309 -0.92 9.90 1.75
N ALA A 310 0.00 9.92 2.73
CA ALA A 310 -0.29 10.44 4.05
C ALA A 310 -0.60 11.95 4.06
N ALA A 311 0.02 12.74 3.16
CA ALA A 311 -0.29 14.16 2.98
C ALA A 311 -1.60 14.41 2.22
N LEU A 312 -1.97 13.51 1.30
CA LEU A 312 -3.24 13.55 0.56
C LEU A 312 -4.46 13.25 1.46
N GLN A 313 -4.25 12.65 2.64
CA GLN A 313 -5.31 12.39 3.62
C GLN A 313 -6.07 13.65 4.09
N SER A 314 -5.50 14.85 3.89
CA SER A 314 -6.20 16.12 4.12
C SER A 314 -7.54 16.23 3.39
N GLU A 315 -7.69 15.54 2.25
CA GLU A 315 -8.89 15.56 1.42
C GLU A 315 -9.94 14.52 1.84
N SER A 316 -9.71 13.73 2.90
CA SER A 316 -10.62 12.65 3.30
C SER A 316 -11.99 13.14 3.78
N LYS A 317 -13.01 12.85 2.97
CA LYS A 317 -14.42 13.12 3.27
C LYS A 317 -14.92 12.17 4.35
N PHE A 318 -14.44 10.92 4.37
CA PHE A 318 -14.74 9.98 5.46
C PHE A 318 -14.32 10.56 6.82
N ARG A 319 -13.09 11.11 6.90
CA ARG A 319 -12.57 11.72 8.14
C ARG A 319 -13.36 12.94 8.56
N GLN A 320 -13.76 13.79 7.60
CA GLN A 320 -14.61 14.96 7.86
C GLN A 320 -15.99 14.54 8.42
N VAL A 321 -16.71 13.65 7.74
CA VAL A 321 -18.04 13.17 8.17
C VAL A 321 -17.99 12.52 9.56
N TYR A 322 -16.92 11.77 9.86
CA TYR A 322 -16.71 11.19 11.18
C TYR A 322 -16.52 12.26 12.26
N LYS A 323 -15.68 13.28 12.00
CA LYS A 323 -15.45 14.42 12.90
C LYS A 323 -16.73 15.24 13.15
N GLU A 324 -17.55 15.41 12.12
CA GLU A 324 -18.85 16.09 12.19
C GLU A 324 -19.95 15.25 12.88
N LYS A 325 -19.66 14.02 13.31
CA LYS A 325 -20.60 13.07 13.92
C LYS A 325 -21.79 12.71 13.02
N LYS A 326 -21.61 12.82 11.70
CA LYS A 326 -22.58 12.46 10.65
C LYS A 326 -22.40 11.02 10.13
N TYR A 327 -21.51 10.24 10.74
CA TYR A 327 -21.21 8.85 10.35
C TYR A 327 -22.42 7.91 10.56
N SER A 328 -22.80 7.18 9.51
CA SER A 328 -23.72 6.03 9.57
C SER A 328 -23.00 4.77 9.08
N LYS A 329 -23.25 3.63 9.75
CA LYS A 329 -22.67 2.33 9.35
C LYS A 329 -23.28 1.80 8.05
N GLU A 330 -24.44 2.30 7.66
CA GLU A 330 -25.22 1.88 6.50
C GLU A 330 -24.67 2.52 5.23
N THR A 331 -24.25 3.78 5.29
CA THR A 331 -23.74 4.55 4.14
C THR A 331 -22.23 4.76 4.16
N ALA A 332 -21.52 4.40 5.23
CA ALA A 332 -20.05 4.56 5.35
C ALA A 332 -19.24 3.99 4.17
N TRP A 333 -19.72 2.93 3.52
CA TRP A 333 -19.06 2.35 2.35
C TRP A 333 -19.05 3.29 1.14
N ARG A 334 -20.04 4.17 0.99
CA ARG A 334 -20.11 5.17 -0.09
C ARG A 334 -19.02 6.23 0.07
N LEU A 335 -18.77 6.67 1.31
CA LEU A 335 -17.67 7.60 1.63
C LEU A 335 -16.31 6.95 1.44
N VAL A 336 -16.16 5.67 1.82
CA VAL A 336 -14.93 4.92 1.57
C VAL A 336 -14.72 4.67 0.08
N LEU A 337 -15.77 4.46 -0.71
CA LEU A 337 -15.68 4.38 -2.18
C LEU A 337 -15.26 5.73 -2.78
N ASP A 338 -15.82 6.83 -2.30
CA ASP A 338 -15.55 8.17 -2.80
C ASP A 338 -14.09 8.59 -2.54
N ASP A 339 -13.62 8.47 -1.29
CA ASP A 339 -12.20 8.69 -0.92
C ASP A 339 -11.27 7.71 -1.67
N SER A 340 -11.70 6.46 -1.90
CA SER A 340 -10.90 5.47 -2.64
C SER A 340 -10.73 5.82 -4.12
N LEU A 341 -11.78 6.31 -4.78
CA LEU A 341 -11.72 6.70 -6.19
C LEU A 341 -10.92 7.99 -6.38
N ASP A 342 -10.97 8.93 -5.43
CA ASP A 342 -10.10 10.11 -5.44
C ASP A 342 -8.63 9.73 -5.25
N LEU A 343 -8.33 8.80 -4.35
CA LEU A 343 -6.98 8.26 -4.16
C LEU A 343 -6.48 7.55 -5.43
N ILE A 344 -7.27 6.63 -6.00
CA ILE A 344 -6.93 5.92 -7.25
C ILE A 344 -6.64 6.93 -8.36
N ALA A 345 -7.54 7.89 -8.60
CA ALA A 345 -7.39 8.91 -9.64
C ALA A 345 -6.16 9.80 -9.45
N SER A 346 -5.75 10.04 -8.20
CA SER A 346 -4.58 10.86 -7.86
C SER A 346 -3.25 10.11 -7.98
N ASN A 347 -3.26 8.77 -7.86
CA ASN A 347 -2.04 7.97 -7.87
C ASN A 347 -1.14 8.16 -9.10
N PRO A 348 -1.63 8.22 -10.36
CA PRO A 348 -0.77 8.40 -11.53
C PRO A 348 0.03 9.70 -11.49
N LEU A 349 -0.56 10.77 -10.97
CA LEU A 349 0.09 12.06 -10.78
C LEU A 349 1.22 11.97 -9.74
N ILE A 350 0.95 11.31 -8.60
CA ILE A 350 1.95 11.12 -7.54
C ILE A 350 3.11 10.22 -8.02
N VAL A 351 2.81 9.11 -8.69
CA VAL A 351 3.82 8.14 -9.16
C VAL A 351 4.66 8.71 -10.31
N GLY A 352 4.02 9.38 -11.28
CA GLY A 352 4.72 10.09 -12.35
C GLY A 352 5.65 11.18 -11.81
N TYR A 353 5.20 11.91 -10.78
CA TYR A 353 6.01 12.94 -10.11
C TYR A 353 7.24 12.35 -9.43
N ILE A 354 7.05 11.30 -8.61
CA ILE A 354 8.14 10.62 -7.91
C ILE A 354 9.14 10.06 -8.93
N TYR A 355 8.68 9.38 -9.97
CA TYR A 355 9.56 8.85 -11.01
C TYR A 355 10.40 9.96 -11.67
N ARG A 356 9.74 11.01 -12.18
CA ARG A 356 10.43 12.07 -12.92
C ARG A 356 11.39 12.87 -12.04
N ARG A 357 10.97 13.25 -10.82
CA ARG A 357 11.81 13.98 -9.86
C ARG A 357 13.01 13.17 -9.34
N THR A 358 12.84 11.86 -9.17
CA THR A 358 13.85 10.99 -8.56
C THR A 358 14.83 10.43 -9.58
N PHE A 359 14.41 10.21 -10.84
CA PHE A 359 15.23 9.47 -11.81
C PHE A 359 15.42 10.16 -13.18
N VAL A 360 14.65 11.21 -13.50
CA VAL A 360 14.75 11.93 -14.78
C VAL A 360 15.36 13.32 -14.62
N ASP A 361 14.81 14.13 -13.71
CA ASP A 361 15.25 15.51 -13.45
C ASP A 361 14.93 15.93 -12.00
N HIS A 362 15.98 16.03 -11.19
CA HIS A 362 15.92 16.46 -9.79
C HIS A 362 15.50 17.93 -9.57
N THR A 363 15.38 18.72 -10.64
CA THR A 363 14.95 20.13 -10.56
C THR A 363 13.43 20.31 -10.61
N ILE A 364 12.68 19.27 -11.02
CA ILE A 364 11.22 19.22 -11.03
C ILE A 364 10.66 19.48 -9.62
N LYS A 365 9.74 20.45 -9.51
CA LYS A 365 9.13 20.92 -8.27
C LYS A 365 7.65 21.27 -8.44
N ASP A 366 6.92 21.44 -7.33
CA ASP A 366 5.56 21.98 -7.28
C ASP A 366 4.56 21.27 -8.23
N GLY A 367 4.77 19.97 -8.50
CA GLY A 367 3.92 19.19 -9.41
C GLY A 367 4.14 19.46 -10.90
N GLU A 368 5.28 20.00 -11.31
CA GLU A 368 5.57 20.30 -12.72
C GLU A 368 5.37 19.07 -13.65
N GLY A 369 4.68 19.28 -14.76
CA GLY A 369 4.36 18.24 -15.73
C GLY A 369 3.23 17.28 -15.32
N MET A 370 2.70 17.38 -14.10
CA MET A 370 1.65 16.49 -13.59
C MET A 370 0.25 16.98 -13.98
N THR A 371 -0.05 16.90 -15.27
CA THR A 371 -1.37 17.24 -15.84
C THR A 371 -2.04 15.97 -16.35
N TYR A 372 -3.16 15.60 -15.73
CA TYR A 372 -3.97 14.46 -16.18
C TYR A 372 -4.68 14.79 -17.51
N ASP A 373 -4.68 13.83 -18.43
CA ASP A 373 -5.32 13.93 -19.75
C ASP A 373 -6.67 13.20 -19.73
N PRO A 374 -7.80 13.92 -19.86
CA PRO A 374 -9.14 13.30 -19.78
C PRO A 374 -9.50 12.45 -21.00
N GLU A 375 -8.74 12.52 -22.10
CA GLU A 375 -8.96 11.70 -23.30
C GLU A 375 -8.17 10.37 -23.25
N LEU A 376 -7.35 10.16 -22.21
CA LEU A 376 -6.61 8.93 -21.98
C LEU A 376 -7.18 8.14 -20.80
N ASP A 377 -7.11 6.81 -20.88
CA ASP A 377 -7.40 5.91 -19.76
C ASP A 377 -6.36 6.02 -18.63
N TYR A 378 -6.66 5.38 -17.51
CA TYR A 378 -5.85 5.41 -16.30
C TYR A 378 -4.38 5.01 -16.51
N ALA A 379 -4.15 3.89 -17.20
CA ALA A 379 -2.80 3.37 -17.45
C ALA A 379 -2.06 4.19 -18.51
N ALA A 380 -2.76 4.67 -19.54
CA ALA A 380 -2.17 5.57 -20.53
C ALA A 380 -1.77 6.93 -19.93
N ASN A 381 -2.53 7.46 -18.97
CA ASN A 381 -2.12 8.62 -18.19
C ASN A 381 -0.83 8.36 -17.41
N LEU A 382 -0.74 7.23 -16.70
CA LEU A 382 0.47 6.86 -15.96
C LEU A 382 1.70 6.78 -16.87
N ALA A 383 1.58 6.13 -18.04
CA ALA A 383 2.64 6.06 -19.05
C ALA A 383 3.13 7.45 -19.49
N LYS A 384 2.19 8.33 -19.88
CA LYS A 384 2.46 9.72 -20.26
C LYS A 384 3.11 10.54 -19.14
N LEU A 385 2.66 10.36 -17.89
CA LEU A 385 3.17 11.08 -16.70
C LEU A 385 4.57 10.62 -16.27
N ILE A 386 4.90 9.35 -16.48
CA ILE A 386 6.26 8.79 -16.37
C ILE A 386 7.19 9.37 -17.44
N GLY A 387 6.65 9.66 -18.64
CA GLY A 387 7.39 10.22 -19.77
C GLY A 387 7.70 9.23 -20.89
N ILE A 388 7.11 8.02 -20.84
CA ILE A 388 7.25 7.00 -21.89
C ILE A 388 5.86 6.83 -22.53
N ASP A 389 5.63 7.51 -23.65
CA ASP A 389 4.28 7.63 -24.22
C ASP A 389 4.12 6.88 -25.55
N THR A 390 4.43 5.58 -25.58
CA THR A 390 4.22 4.70 -26.74
C THR A 390 2.98 3.81 -26.56
N PRO A 391 2.29 3.40 -27.65
CA PRO A 391 1.16 2.46 -27.56
C PRO A 391 1.50 1.17 -26.81
N GLU A 392 2.70 0.63 -27.04
CA GLU A 392 3.19 -0.62 -26.46
C GLU A 392 3.44 -0.49 -24.95
N PHE A 393 4.00 0.64 -24.49
CA PHE A 393 4.19 0.87 -23.05
C PHE A 393 2.85 1.16 -22.34
N ARG A 394 1.92 1.85 -23.00
CA ARG A 394 0.55 2.03 -22.47
C ARG A 394 -0.14 0.68 -22.28
N ASP A 395 -0.05 -0.23 -23.26
CA ASP A 395 -0.58 -1.59 -23.14
C ASP A 395 0.15 -2.43 -22.07
N MET A 396 1.48 -2.31 -21.97
CA MET A 396 2.25 -2.97 -20.92
C MET A 396 1.79 -2.50 -19.52
N MET A 397 1.59 -1.19 -19.32
CA MET A 397 1.09 -0.66 -18.05
C MET A 397 -0.36 -1.06 -17.76
N ARG A 398 -1.22 -1.18 -18.78
CA ARG A 398 -2.58 -1.76 -18.64
C ARG A 398 -2.52 -3.19 -18.11
N LEU A 399 -1.73 -4.05 -18.76
CA LEU A 399 -1.52 -5.43 -18.35
C LEU A 399 -0.91 -5.52 -16.94
N TYR A 400 0.11 -4.71 -16.65
CA TYR A 400 0.78 -4.67 -15.35
C TYR A 400 -0.18 -4.29 -14.22
N ILE A 401 -0.95 -3.23 -14.42
CA ILE A 401 -1.96 -2.81 -13.44
C ILE A 401 -3.01 -3.89 -13.25
N ALA A 402 -3.46 -4.55 -14.32
CA ALA A 402 -4.46 -5.62 -14.24
C ALA A 402 -3.96 -6.82 -13.41
N VAL A 403 -2.80 -7.40 -13.73
CA VAL A 403 -2.38 -8.67 -13.11
C VAL A 403 -1.80 -8.55 -11.71
N HIS A 404 -1.42 -7.35 -11.25
CA HIS A 404 -0.99 -7.11 -9.86
C HIS A 404 -2.09 -6.52 -8.96
N ALA A 405 -3.25 -6.16 -9.53
CA ALA A 405 -4.32 -5.39 -8.87
C ALA A 405 -4.71 -5.94 -7.49
N ASP A 406 -4.78 -7.25 -7.34
CA ASP A 406 -5.07 -7.92 -6.07
C ASP A 406 -4.39 -9.28 -5.95
N HIS A 407 -4.23 -9.80 -4.73
CA HIS A 407 -3.80 -11.18 -4.48
C HIS A 407 -4.13 -11.61 -3.03
N GLU A 408 -5.41 -11.78 -2.75
CA GLU A 408 -5.99 -12.13 -1.45
C GLU A 408 -5.71 -11.08 -0.34
N GLY A 409 -6.33 -11.29 0.83
CA GLY A 409 -6.15 -10.40 1.98
C GLY A 409 -4.89 -10.66 2.83
N GLY A 410 -4.33 -11.88 2.77
CA GLY A 410 -3.27 -12.32 3.70
C GLY A 410 -1.86 -11.80 3.42
N ASN A 411 -1.63 -11.13 2.28
CA ASN A 411 -0.34 -10.49 2.01
C ASN A 411 -0.17 -9.22 2.88
N VAL A 412 1.07 -8.90 3.25
CA VAL A 412 1.36 -7.86 4.28
C VAL A 412 0.73 -6.50 3.95
N SER A 413 0.73 -6.08 2.68
CA SER A 413 0.11 -4.81 2.26
C SER A 413 -1.42 -4.81 2.40
N ALA A 414 -2.09 -5.87 1.93
CA ALA A 414 -3.55 -5.96 1.99
C ALA A 414 -4.03 -6.14 3.43
N HIS A 415 -3.36 -6.98 4.22
CA HIS A 415 -3.66 -7.16 5.64
C HIS A 415 -3.43 -5.87 6.43
N SER A 416 -2.32 -5.14 6.19
CA SER A 416 -2.07 -3.85 6.86
C SER A 416 -3.18 -2.84 6.61
N ALA A 417 -3.63 -2.68 5.36
CA ALA A 417 -4.78 -1.83 5.04
C ALA A 417 -6.07 -2.32 5.72
N HIS A 418 -6.36 -3.62 5.68
CA HIS A 418 -7.55 -4.19 6.31
C HIS A 418 -7.58 -3.94 7.82
N LEU A 419 -6.45 -4.21 8.49
CA LEU A 419 -6.26 -4.03 9.93
C LEU A 419 -6.44 -2.56 10.34
N ILE A 420 -5.75 -1.64 9.67
CA ILE A 420 -5.87 -0.19 9.91
C ILE A 420 -7.30 0.29 9.64
N GLY A 421 -7.89 -0.15 8.53
CA GLY A 421 -9.28 0.13 8.17
C GLY A 421 -10.28 -0.44 9.18
N SER A 422 -10.00 -1.57 9.83
CA SER A 422 -10.88 -2.17 10.84
C SER A 422 -11.06 -1.26 12.08
N ALA A 423 -10.09 -0.37 12.34
CA ALA A 423 -10.16 0.68 13.36
C ALA A 423 -10.90 1.96 12.90
N LEU A 424 -11.56 1.93 11.72
CA LEU A 424 -12.22 3.07 11.07
C LEU A 424 -11.27 4.22 10.68
N ALA A 425 -10.05 3.89 10.26
CA ALA A 425 -9.24 4.81 9.47
C ALA A 425 -9.82 5.01 8.06
N ASP A 426 -9.55 6.16 7.46
CA ASP A 426 -9.89 6.49 6.07
C ASP A 426 -8.98 5.77 5.05
N PRO A 427 -9.38 5.72 3.76
CA PRO A 427 -8.64 4.99 2.73
C PRO A 427 -7.18 5.45 2.54
N TYR A 428 -6.89 6.74 2.71
CA TYR A 428 -5.54 7.28 2.56
C TYR A 428 -4.59 6.73 3.62
N PHE A 429 -4.96 6.77 4.90
CA PHE A 429 -4.12 6.15 5.94
C PHE A 429 -4.08 4.63 5.86
N CYS A 430 -5.16 3.96 5.43
CA CYS A 430 -5.12 2.52 5.17
C CYS A 430 -4.10 2.17 4.08
N PHE A 431 -4.10 2.91 2.97
CA PHE A 431 -3.20 2.66 1.85
C PHE A 431 -1.76 3.12 2.13
N ALA A 432 -1.54 4.22 2.84
CA ALA A 432 -0.20 4.59 3.32
C ALA A 432 0.40 3.48 4.20
N GLY A 433 -0.40 2.90 5.11
CA GLY A 433 -0.02 1.72 5.88
C GLY A 433 0.30 0.50 5.00
N ALA A 434 -0.54 0.23 4.00
CA ALA A 434 -0.26 -0.84 3.02
C ALA A 434 1.06 -0.65 2.29
N LEU A 435 1.39 0.58 1.88
CA LEU A 435 2.66 0.91 1.22
C LEU A 435 3.86 0.72 2.15
N THR A 436 3.74 1.02 3.46
CA THR A 436 4.81 0.69 4.42
C THR A 436 5.05 -0.82 4.52
N GLY A 437 3.98 -1.62 4.58
CA GLY A 437 4.07 -3.08 4.51
C GLY A 437 4.62 -3.61 3.18
N LEU A 438 4.28 -2.96 2.06
CA LEU A 438 4.77 -3.30 0.72
C LEU A 438 6.25 -3.01 0.55
N SER A 439 6.77 -1.93 1.17
CA SER A 439 8.20 -1.59 1.16
C SER A 439 9.10 -2.56 1.95
N GLY A 440 8.51 -3.53 2.66
CA GLY A 440 9.25 -4.58 3.35
C GLY A 440 9.97 -5.51 2.35
N PRO A 441 11.27 -5.84 2.55
CA PRO A 441 12.03 -6.69 1.64
C PRO A 441 11.39 -8.05 1.33
N LEU A 442 10.75 -8.67 2.32
CA LEU A 442 10.06 -9.95 2.20
C LEU A 442 8.70 -9.89 1.47
N HIS A 443 8.35 -8.75 0.87
CA HIS A 443 7.09 -8.56 0.16
C HIS A 443 7.27 -7.83 -1.18
N GLY A 444 7.87 -6.63 -1.19
CA GLY A 444 7.89 -5.76 -2.36
C GLY A 444 9.07 -5.88 -3.32
N LEU A 445 10.09 -6.70 -3.02
CA LEU A 445 11.36 -6.70 -3.77
C LEU A 445 11.54 -7.87 -4.76
N ALA A 446 10.64 -8.85 -4.79
CA ALA A 446 10.82 -10.08 -5.58
C ALA A 446 11.15 -9.81 -7.07
N ASN A 447 10.45 -8.88 -7.71
CA ASN A 447 10.73 -8.44 -9.09
C ASN A 447 12.17 -7.93 -9.27
N GLN A 448 12.64 -7.09 -8.34
CA GLN A 448 14.00 -6.54 -8.36
C GLN A 448 15.05 -7.64 -8.16
N GLU A 449 14.79 -8.60 -7.26
CA GLU A 449 15.67 -9.74 -6.99
C GLU A 449 15.76 -10.67 -8.22
N CYS A 450 14.64 -10.95 -8.88
CA CYS A 450 14.59 -11.72 -10.13
C CYS A 450 15.42 -11.06 -11.24
N LEU A 451 15.20 -9.77 -11.50
CA LEU A 451 15.96 -9.06 -12.54
C LEU A 451 17.46 -8.98 -12.19
N SER A 452 17.78 -8.77 -10.91
CA SER A 452 19.18 -8.70 -10.45
C SER A 452 19.90 -10.05 -10.57
N TRP A 453 19.21 -11.16 -10.30
CA TRP A 453 19.75 -12.50 -10.50
C TRP A 453 20.03 -12.78 -11.97
N VAL A 454 19.09 -12.44 -12.86
CA VAL A 454 19.27 -12.59 -14.32
C VAL A 454 20.42 -11.72 -14.85
N LYS A 455 20.48 -10.43 -14.46
CA LYS A 455 21.58 -9.54 -14.88
C LYS A 455 22.94 -10.05 -14.39
N ASN A 456 23.05 -10.42 -13.11
CA ASN A 456 24.28 -10.97 -12.54
C ASN A 456 24.72 -12.29 -13.21
N MET A 457 23.77 -13.13 -13.64
CA MET A 457 24.05 -14.32 -14.45
C MET A 457 24.63 -13.94 -15.82
N VAL A 458 23.99 -12.99 -16.53
CA VAL A 458 24.46 -12.48 -17.83
C VAL A 458 25.86 -11.88 -17.71
N ASP A 459 26.10 -11.05 -16.69
CA ASP A 459 27.39 -10.39 -16.44
C ASP A 459 28.50 -11.40 -16.11
N GLN A 460 28.23 -12.43 -15.30
CA GLN A 460 29.20 -13.51 -15.03
C GLN A 460 29.46 -14.44 -16.23
N MET A 461 28.57 -14.41 -17.23
CA MET A 461 28.69 -15.15 -18.49
C MET A 461 29.16 -14.25 -19.65
N GLU A 462 29.72 -13.06 -19.38
CA GLU A 462 30.23 -12.18 -20.44
C GLU A 462 31.23 -12.92 -21.34
N GLY A 463 31.00 -12.85 -22.66
CA GLY A 463 31.79 -13.56 -23.67
C GLY A 463 31.51 -15.06 -23.82
N GLN A 464 30.56 -15.63 -23.06
CA GLN A 464 30.09 -17.01 -23.17
C GLN A 464 28.70 -17.08 -23.81
N GLU A 465 28.34 -18.25 -24.34
CA GLU A 465 26.98 -18.48 -24.83
C GLU A 465 26.03 -18.72 -23.65
N ILE A 466 24.96 -17.93 -23.58
CA ILE A 466 23.86 -18.18 -22.64
C ILE A 466 22.92 -19.18 -23.31
N ASN A 467 22.86 -20.39 -22.77
CA ASN A 467 22.09 -21.50 -23.27
C ASN A 467 21.59 -22.37 -22.09
N VAL A 468 20.81 -23.41 -22.37
CA VAL A 468 20.19 -24.25 -21.33
C VAL A 468 21.23 -24.89 -20.41
N GLU A 469 22.41 -25.27 -20.92
CA GLU A 469 23.48 -25.88 -20.13
C GLU A 469 24.14 -24.86 -19.19
N SER A 470 24.52 -23.68 -19.70
CA SER A 470 25.17 -22.64 -18.89
C SER A 470 24.24 -22.09 -17.79
N VAL A 471 22.96 -21.88 -18.10
CA VAL A 471 21.94 -21.49 -17.10
C VAL A 471 21.66 -22.61 -16.10
N THR A 472 21.57 -23.87 -16.54
CA THR A 472 21.42 -25.04 -15.64
C THR A 472 22.56 -25.10 -14.62
N LYS A 473 23.80 -24.94 -15.08
CA LYS A 473 24.99 -24.93 -14.22
C LYS A 473 24.93 -23.77 -13.21
N PHE A 474 24.60 -22.56 -13.64
CA PHE A 474 24.51 -21.39 -12.75
C PHE A 474 23.39 -21.53 -11.69
N ALA A 475 22.24 -22.10 -12.08
CA ALA A 475 21.17 -22.46 -11.17
C ALA A 475 21.62 -23.49 -10.11
N GLN A 476 22.34 -24.54 -10.53
CA GLN A 476 22.92 -25.53 -9.61
C GLN A 476 23.96 -24.90 -8.66
N GLU A 477 24.84 -24.03 -9.15
CA GLU A 477 25.83 -23.32 -8.33
C GLU A 477 25.17 -22.38 -7.32
N THR A 478 24.09 -21.70 -7.69
CA THR A 478 23.27 -20.85 -6.79
C THR A 478 22.74 -21.69 -5.62
N LEU A 479 22.11 -22.83 -5.92
CA LEU A 479 21.58 -23.73 -4.89
C LEU A 479 22.68 -24.39 -4.04
N ALA A 480 23.83 -24.72 -4.64
CA ALA A 480 24.99 -25.28 -3.94
C ALA A 480 25.62 -24.29 -2.93
N LYS A 481 25.53 -22.97 -3.20
CA LYS A 481 25.89 -21.89 -2.28
C LYS A 481 24.86 -21.70 -1.14
N GLY A 482 23.80 -22.51 -1.10
CA GLY A 482 22.71 -22.42 -0.11
C GLY A 482 21.74 -21.26 -0.36
N GLN A 483 21.80 -20.65 -1.55
CA GLN A 483 20.90 -19.57 -1.96
C GLN A 483 19.61 -20.16 -2.56
N VAL A 484 18.60 -19.31 -2.76
CA VAL A 484 17.39 -19.62 -3.54
C VAL A 484 17.49 -18.96 -4.91
N ILE A 485 16.72 -19.47 -5.88
CA ILE A 485 16.54 -18.82 -7.18
C ILE A 485 15.30 -17.92 -7.08
N PRO A 486 15.41 -16.58 -7.16
CA PRO A 486 14.28 -15.67 -6.93
C PRO A 486 13.12 -15.93 -7.89
N GLY A 487 11.88 -15.79 -7.38
CA GLY A 487 10.64 -15.95 -8.16
C GLY A 487 10.23 -17.39 -8.53
N TYR A 488 11.07 -18.39 -8.24
CA TYR A 488 10.74 -19.81 -8.45
C TYR A 488 10.45 -20.54 -7.11
N GLY A 489 9.75 -21.68 -7.18
CA GLY A 489 9.59 -22.58 -6.03
C GLY A 489 8.34 -22.34 -5.17
N HIS A 490 7.25 -21.84 -5.76
CA HIS A 490 6.04 -21.41 -5.03
C HIS A 490 5.46 -22.51 -4.13
N ALA A 491 5.13 -22.17 -2.88
CA ALA A 491 4.68 -23.13 -1.87
C ALA A 491 3.22 -23.65 -2.01
N VAL A 492 2.43 -23.06 -2.91
CA VAL A 492 0.96 -23.22 -2.99
C VAL A 492 0.49 -23.57 -4.40
N LEU A 493 0.88 -22.76 -5.40
CA LEU A 493 0.59 -23.06 -6.81
C LEU A 493 1.19 -24.40 -7.22
N ARG A 494 0.46 -25.15 -8.05
CA ARG A 494 0.86 -26.43 -8.67
C ARG A 494 1.03 -26.32 -10.18
N VAL A 495 0.69 -25.17 -10.74
CA VAL A 495 0.77 -24.79 -12.14
C VAL A 495 1.67 -23.55 -12.26
N GLU A 496 2.02 -23.19 -13.50
CA GLU A 496 2.61 -21.89 -13.80
C GLU A 496 1.66 -20.75 -13.37
N ASP A 497 2.22 -19.65 -12.86
CA ASP A 497 1.44 -18.46 -12.50
C ASP A 497 0.85 -17.83 -13.78
N PRO A 498 -0.48 -17.77 -13.97
CA PRO A 498 -1.07 -17.27 -15.20
C PRO A 498 -0.76 -15.78 -15.46
N ARG A 499 -0.35 -15.04 -14.41
CA ARG A 499 0.16 -13.66 -14.54
C ARG A 499 1.54 -13.63 -15.20
N HIS A 500 2.41 -14.60 -14.89
CA HIS A 500 3.70 -14.79 -15.56
C HIS A 500 3.49 -15.09 -17.04
N THR A 501 2.63 -16.08 -17.34
CA THR A 501 2.30 -16.49 -18.71
C THR A 501 1.75 -15.33 -19.55
N ALA A 502 0.95 -14.44 -18.95
CA ALA A 502 0.42 -13.25 -19.63
C ALA A 502 1.53 -12.29 -20.08
N PHE A 503 2.54 -12.06 -19.24
CA PHE A 503 3.70 -11.23 -19.57
C PHE A 503 4.64 -11.87 -20.58
N VAL A 504 4.89 -13.17 -20.51
CA VAL A 504 5.69 -13.90 -21.53
C VAL A 504 5.03 -13.77 -22.90
N LYS A 505 3.72 -14.02 -22.99
CA LYS A 505 2.94 -13.81 -24.23
C LYS A 505 2.99 -12.36 -24.74
N PHE A 506 2.98 -11.38 -23.83
CA PHE A 506 3.11 -9.97 -24.19
C PHE A 506 4.51 -9.66 -24.76
N ALA A 507 5.58 -10.17 -24.14
CA ALA A 507 6.94 -9.98 -24.62
C ALA A 507 7.16 -10.63 -26.00
N HIS A 508 6.79 -11.92 -26.16
CA HIS A 508 6.90 -12.63 -27.43
C HIS A 508 6.10 -12.00 -28.58
N LYS A 509 4.96 -11.36 -28.28
CA LYS A 509 4.16 -10.66 -29.29
C LYS A 509 4.80 -9.35 -29.77
N ASN A 510 5.37 -8.57 -28.85
CA ASN A 510 5.73 -7.17 -29.12
C ASN A 510 7.25 -6.93 -29.29
N PHE A 511 8.10 -7.72 -28.63
CA PHE A 511 9.56 -7.59 -28.67
C PHE A 511 10.27 -8.95 -28.46
N PRO A 512 9.98 -9.98 -29.30
CA PRO A 512 10.58 -11.31 -29.18
C PRO A 512 12.11 -11.32 -29.34
N ASP A 513 12.67 -10.28 -29.95
CA ASP A 513 14.10 -10.19 -30.20
C ASP A 513 14.93 -9.64 -29.03
N ASP A 514 14.29 -9.14 -27.97
CA ASP A 514 14.97 -8.59 -26.80
C ASP A 514 15.90 -9.63 -26.14
N PRO A 515 17.17 -9.28 -25.85
CA PRO A 515 18.12 -10.22 -25.27
C PRO A 515 17.69 -10.81 -23.92
N LEU A 516 17.04 -10.02 -23.05
CA LEU A 516 16.60 -10.51 -21.74
C LEU A 516 15.33 -11.37 -21.85
N VAL A 517 14.49 -11.17 -22.87
CA VAL A 517 13.38 -12.08 -23.17
C VAL A 517 13.91 -13.44 -23.65
N LYS A 518 14.94 -13.46 -24.50
CA LYS A 518 15.60 -14.71 -24.90
C LYS A 518 16.26 -15.43 -23.71
N VAL A 519 16.88 -14.69 -22.80
CA VAL A 519 17.43 -15.25 -21.53
C VAL A 519 16.31 -15.77 -20.63
N LEU A 520 15.16 -15.11 -20.57
CA LEU A 520 13.98 -15.59 -19.82
C LEU A 520 13.53 -16.95 -20.34
N ASP A 521 13.36 -17.12 -21.66
CA ASP A 521 12.94 -18.40 -22.26
C ASP A 521 13.90 -19.55 -21.89
N ILE A 522 15.22 -19.30 -21.92
CA ILE A 522 16.24 -20.26 -21.49
C ILE A 522 16.10 -20.58 -19.99
N CYS A 523 15.81 -19.59 -19.15
CA CYS A 523 15.56 -19.80 -17.72
C CYS A 523 14.31 -20.65 -17.46
N LEU A 524 13.25 -20.49 -18.27
CA LEU A 524 12.02 -21.28 -18.18
C LEU A 524 12.25 -22.76 -18.50
N GLU A 525 13.18 -23.09 -19.38
CA GLU A 525 13.59 -24.47 -19.67
C GLU A 525 14.57 -25.02 -18.61
N ALA A 526 15.62 -24.27 -18.29
CA ALA A 526 16.76 -24.75 -17.49
C ALA A 526 16.47 -24.89 -15.98
N ILE A 527 15.72 -23.96 -15.40
CA ILE A 527 15.58 -23.85 -13.93
C ILE A 527 14.62 -24.91 -13.34
N PRO A 528 13.44 -25.21 -13.93
CA PRO A 528 12.50 -26.13 -13.30
C PRO A 528 13.04 -27.55 -13.06
N PRO A 529 13.78 -28.19 -13.98
CA PRO A 529 14.41 -29.50 -13.73
C PRO A 529 15.41 -29.47 -12.56
N VAL A 530 16.21 -28.41 -12.45
CA VAL A 530 17.18 -28.22 -11.36
C VAL A 530 16.47 -28.15 -10.00
N LEU A 531 15.35 -27.42 -9.92
CA LEU A 531 14.56 -27.32 -8.69
C LEU A 531 13.87 -28.63 -8.33
N LEU A 532 13.30 -29.34 -9.30
CA LEU A 532 12.70 -30.68 -9.09
C LEU A 532 13.71 -31.68 -8.54
N ALA A 533 14.94 -31.67 -9.07
CA ALA A 533 16.02 -32.56 -8.62
C ALA A 533 16.41 -32.36 -7.14
N THR A 534 16.07 -31.22 -6.52
CA THR A 534 16.29 -31.01 -5.08
C THR A 534 15.35 -31.81 -4.19
N GLY A 535 14.17 -32.21 -4.70
CA GLY A 535 13.09 -32.78 -3.91
C GLY A 535 12.47 -31.85 -2.85
N LYS A 536 12.82 -30.55 -2.84
CA LYS A 536 12.37 -29.58 -1.82
C LYS A 536 11.20 -28.70 -2.26
N VAL A 537 11.00 -28.49 -3.56
CA VAL A 537 9.92 -27.64 -4.10
C VAL A 537 8.66 -28.47 -4.38
N LYS A 538 7.48 -27.87 -4.18
CA LYS A 538 6.19 -28.47 -4.59
C LYS A 538 5.83 -28.12 -6.03
N SER A 539 6.18 -26.91 -6.46
CA SER A 539 6.08 -26.44 -7.84
C SER A 539 7.40 -25.80 -8.23
N PRO A 540 7.99 -26.18 -9.37
CA PRO A 540 9.24 -25.61 -9.87
C PRO A 540 9.00 -24.42 -10.81
N HIS A 541 7.75 -23.95 -10.97
CA HIS A 541 7.40 -22.91 -11.92
C HIS A 541 7.73 -21.49 -11.39
N PRO A 542 7.95 -20.52 -12.29
CA PRO A 542 8.12 -19.11 -11.94
C PRO A 542 6.80 -18.45 -11.52
N ASN A 543 6.92 -17.29 -10.89
CA ASN A 543 5.83 -16.35 -10.64
C ASN A 543 5.94 -15.09 -11.55
N VAL A 544 4.99 -14.18 -11.41
CA VAL A 544 4.94 -12.89 -12.15
C VAL A 544 6.20 -12.02 -12.01
N ASP A 545 6.94 -12.16 -10.91
CA ASP A 545 8.13 -11.35 -10.62
C ASP A 545 9.31 -11.69 -11.56
N CYS A 546 9.36 -12.92 -12.08
CA CYS A 546 10.41 -13.35 -13.02
C CYS A 546 10.40 -12.63 -14.37
N SER A 547 9.24 -12.20 -14.88
CA SER A 547 9.10 -11.59 -16.22
C SER A 547 8.93 -10.08 -16.18
N THR A 548 8.34 -9.53 -15.12
CA THR A 548 8.00 -8.11 -15.01
C THR A 548 9.20 -7.17 -15.01
N GLY A 549 10.27 -7.50 -14.28
CA GLY A 549 11.49 -6.67 -14.26
C GLY A 549 12.20 -6.60 -15.61
N ILE A 550 12.21 -7.73 -16.34
CA ILE A 550 12.76 -7.81 -17.71
C ILE A 550 11.99 -6.88 -18.64
N ILE A 551 10.66 -6.95 -18.61
CA ILE A 551 9.79 -6.14 -19.46
C ILE A 551 9.88 -4.65 -19.11
N LEU A 552 9.95 -4.29 -17.83
CA LEU A 552 10.19 -2.89 -17.41
C LEU A 552 11.54 -2.37 -17.89
N SER A 553 12.59 -3.20 -17.83
CA SER A 553 13.93 -2.87 -18.31
C SER A 553 14.00 -2.71 -19.84
N HIS A 554 13.18 -3.44 -20.62
CA HIS A 554 13.05 -3.28 -22.07
C HIS A 554 12.59 -1.86 -22.45
N PHE A 555 11.55 -1.36 -21.78
CA PHE A 555 11.03 -0.01 -22.00
C PHE A 555 11.90 1.11 -21.38
N GLY A 556 13.02 0.76 -20.76
CA GLY A 556 13.99 1.71 -20.23
C GLY A 556 13.79 2.12 -18.77
N ILE A 557 12.85 1.52 -18.03
CA ILE A 557 12.80 1.65 -16.56
C ILE A 557 13.86 0.72 -15.98
N LYS A 558 15.05 1.26 -15.67
CA LYS A 558 16.21 0.49 -15.23
C LYS A 558 16.41 0.53 -13.71
N GLU A 559 15.63 1.34 -13.01
CA GLU A 559 15.74 1.72 -11.61
C GLU A 559 14.90 0.77 -10.74
N PRO A 560 15.51 -0.24 -10.07
CA PRO A 560 14.73 -1.31 -9.44
C PRO A 560 13.81 -0.80 -8.32
N ASP A 561 14.27 0.20 -7.55
CA ASP A 561 13.52 0.88 -6.49
C ASP A 561 12.11 1.35 -6.91
N MET A 562 11.90 1.66 -8.20
CA MET A 562 10.59 2.07 -8.74
C MET A 562 9.61 0.91 -8.96
N TYR A 563 10.09 -0.32 -9.11
CA TYR A 563 9.23 -1.47 -9.41
C TYR A 563 8.21 -1.72 -8.29
N THR A 564 8.59 -1.48 -7.03
CA THR A 564 7.68 -1.58 -5.88
C THR A 564 6.65 -0.44 -5.85
N VAL A 565 6.96 0.73 -6.43
CA VAL A 565 6.00 1.84 -6.59
C VAL A 565 4.95 1.49 -7.65
N PHE A 566 5.37 0.91 -8.78
CA PHE A 566 4.45 0.37 -9.79
C PHE A 566 3.58 -0.76 -9.25
N PHE A 567 4.14 -1.64 -8.42
CA PHE A 567 3.35 -2.65 -7.70
C PHE A 567 2.34 -1.97 -6.76
N GLY A 568 2.74 -0.93 -6.03
CA GLY A 568 1.86 -0.15 -5.13
C GLY A 568 0.64 0.46 -5.84
N ILE A 569 0.84 1.19 -6.93
CA ILE A 569 -0.28 1.82 -7.68
C ILE A 569 -1.24 0.80 -8.28
N SER A 570 -0.76 -0.36 -8.72
CA SER A 570 -1.63 -1.46 -9.13
C SER A 570 -2.41 -2.02 -7.94
N ARG A 571 -1.71 -2.40 -6.86
CA ARG A 571 -2.28 -3.02 -5.66
C ARG A 571 -3.27 -2.12 -4.91
N ALA A 572 -3.23 -0.80 -5.15
CA ALA A 572 -4.25 0.14 -4.69
C ALA A 572 -5.66 -0.30 -5.08
N ILE A 573 -5.85 -0.84 -6.29
CA ILE A 573 -7.18 -1.21 -6.80
C ILE A 573 -7.82 -2.29 -5.92
N GLY A 574 -7.15 -3.42 -5.71
CA GLY A 574 -7.66 -4.52 -4.89
C GLY A 574 -7.85 -4.15 -3.43
N ILE A 575 -6.85 -3.48 -2.84
CA ILE A 575 -6.89 -3.04 -1.43
C ILE A 575 -8.07 -2.12 -1.18
N LEU A 576 -8.25 -1.09 -2.02
CA LEU A 576 -9.31 -0.10 -1.83
C LEU A 576 -10.69 -0.69 -2.12
N ALA A 577 -10.82 -1.56 -3.13
CA ALA A 577 -12.05 -2.32 -3.36
C ALA A 577 -12.41 -3.19 -2.14
N GLN A 578 -11.46 -3.90 -1.54
CA GLN A 578 -11.72 -4.72 -0.35
C GLN A 578 -12.04 -3.86 0.90
N LEU A 579 -11.51 -2.64 1.01
CA LEU A 579 -11.91 -1.68 2.07
C LEU A 579 -13.36 -1.20 1.91
N VAL A 580 -13.80 -0.92 0.68
CA VAL A 580 -15.22 -0.61 0.38
C VAL A 580 -16.10 -1.76 0.84
N TRP A 581 -15.75 -3.01 0.47
CA TRP A 581 -16.50 -4.21 0.85
C TRP A 581 -16.49 -4.49 2.36
N ALA A 582 -15.35 -4.28 3.04
CA ALA A 582 -15.25 -4.41 4.49
C ALA A 582 -16.15 -3.40 5.24
N ARG A 583 -16.39 -2.21 4.66
CA ARG A 583 -17.39 -1.26 5.20
C ARG A 583 -18.81 -1.60 4.81
N ALA A 584 -19.06 -2.02 3.57
CA ALA A 584 -20.39 -2.38 3.10
C ALA A 584 -20.98 -3.55 3.90
N LEU A 585 -20.16 -4.58 4.16
CA LEU A 585 -20.50 -5.75 4.98
C LEU A 585 -20.38 -5.50 6.49
N LYS A 586 -20.09 -4.26 6.90
CA LYS A 586 -19.98 -3.82 8.31
C LYS A 586 -19.04 -4.72 9.13
N MET A 587 -17.89 -5.09 8.55
CA MET A 587 -16.90 -5.95 9.20
C MET A 587 -16.35 -5.28 10.46
N PRO A 588 -16.15 -6.05 11.56
CA PRO A 588 -15.75 -5.53 12.86
C PRO A 588 -14.27 -5.09 12.88
N ILE A 589 -13.85 -4.55 14.03
CA ILE A 589 -12.42 -4.35 14.33
C ILE A 589 -11.70 -5.70 14.38
N GLU A 590 -10.54 -5.79 13.73
CA GLU A 590 -9.65 -6.94 13.83
C GLU A 590 -8.89 -6.88 15.15
N ARG A 591 -8.95 -7.95 15.94
CA ARG A 591 -8.38 -7.97 17.30
C ARG A 591 -8.03 -9.40 17.74
N PRO A 592 -7.00 -10.04 17.13
CA PRO A 592 -6.53 -11.34 17.56
C PRO A 592 -6.01 -11.31 19.00
N LYS A 593 -6.06 -12.46 19.68
CA LYS A 593 -5.51 -12.63 21.03
C LYS A 593 -4.04 -13.05 20.93
N SER A 594 -3.16 -12.36 21.66
CA SER A 594 -1.77 -12.76 21.84
C SER A 594 -1.56 -13.57 23.12
N HIS A 595 -0.56 -14.45 23.09
CA HIS A 595 -0.11 -15.28 24.22
C HIS A 595 1.41 -15.19 24.36
N THR A 596 1.91 -15.28 25.60
CA THR A 596 3.35 -15.40 25.88
C THR A 596 3.82 -16.85 25.71
N LEU A 597 5.14 -17.06 25.62
CA LEU A 597 5.71 -18.42 25.57
C LEU A 597 5.31 -19.24 26.81
N ASP A 598 5.34 -18.65 28.00
CA ASP A 598 4.92 -19.31 29.24
C ASP A 598 3.44 -19.71 29.19
N SER A 599 2.56 -18.84 28.67
CA SER A 599 1.13 -19.14 28.52
C SER A 599 0.88 -20.25 27.51
N LEU A 600 1.63 -20.31 26.41
CA LEU A 600 1.55 -21.42 25.45
C LEU A 600 2.09 -22.73 26.05
N LEU A 601 3.18 -22.67 26.83
CA LEU A 601 3.72 -23.83 27.56
C LEU A 601 2.79 -24.33 28.66
N GLU A 602 2.00 -23.45 29.28
CA GLU A 602 0.95 -23.83 30.23
C GLU A 602 -0.24 -24.50 29.52
N MET A 603 -0.64 -24.02 28.33
CA MET A 603 -1.67 -24.67 27.50
C MET A 603 -1.27 -26.05 26.95
N CYS A 604 0.02 -26.38 26.92
CA CYS A 604 0.53 -27.68 26.47
C CYS A 604 0.69 -28.72 27.60
N LYS A 605 0.36 -28.37 28.85
CA LYS A 605 0.45 -29.25 30.03
C LYS A 605 -0.92 -29.75 30.46
#